data_AF-A0AA90QS72-F1
#
_entry.id   AF-A0AA90QS72-F1
#
_cell.length_a   1.000
_cell.length_b   1.000
_cell.length_c   1.000
_cell.angle_alpha   90.00
_cell.angle_beta   90.00
_cell.angle_gamma   90.00
#
_symmetry.space_group_name_H-M   'P 1'
#
loop_
_entity.id
_entity.type
_entity.pdbx_description
1 polymer ?
#
loop_
_entity_poly.entity_id
_entity_poly.type
_entity_poly.pdbx_seq_one_letter_code
_entity_poly.pdbx_strand_id
1 'polypeptide(L)'
;MRTILGVAVVAMGLCGCSASGEKPGAADLQRAQAARPSDPQLAERYERSCMACHAVAASGAPLTGFTPHWQRRLAQGMDQMVRHAVDGINAMPARGQCNDCSPDDLRALTRFMSAGAAQ
;
A
#
# COMPACT_ATOMS: atom_id res chain seq x y z
N MET A 1 54.84 -18.30 -20.95
CA MET A 1 54.01 -17.17 -21.42
C MET A 1 53.24 -16.62 -20.23
N ARG A 2 53.47 -15.35 -19.90
CA ARG A 2 52.83 -14.59 -18.81
C ARG A 2 51.54 -14.00 -19.35
N THR A 3 50.44 -14.03 -18.57
CA THR A 3 49.40 -12.99 -18.39
C THR A 3 48.12 -13.67 -17.85
N ILE A 4 47.62 -13.45 -16.62
CA ILE A 4 47.11 -12.24 -15.93
C ILE A 4 45.57 -12.27 -15.85
N LEU A 5 45.05 -12.05 -14.63
CA LEU A 5 43.72 -11.56 -14.23
C LEU A 5 42.50 -12.44 -14.61
N GLY A 6 41.67 -12.96 -13.70
CA GLY A 6 41.41 -12.52 -12.34
C GLY A 6 40.61 -11.21 -12.30
N VAL A 7 39.33 -11.23 -12.65
CA VAL A 7 38.35 -10.25 -12.14
C VAL A 7 37.01 -10.97 -11.93
N ALA A 8 36.77 -11.37 -10.69
CA ALA A 8 35.43 -11.55 -10.17
C ALA A 8 34.76 -10.17 -10.17
N VAL A 9 33.78 -9.95 -11.06
CA VAL A 9 32.90 -8.79 -10.94
C VAL A 9 31.81 -9.16 -9.94
N VAL A 10 32.16 -9.02 -8.66
CA VAL A 10 31.20 -8.78 -7.59
C VAL A 10 30.68 -7.36 -7.81
N ALA A 11 29.54 -7.23 -8.49
CA ALA A 11 28.76 -6.00 -8.44
C ALA A 11 27.83 -6.05 -7.22
N MET A 12 28.43 -5.94 -6.04
CA MET A 12 27.76 -5.36 -4.88
C MET A 12 27.76 -3.84 -5.07
N GLY A 13 26.59 -3.23 -5.03
CA GLY A 13 26.45 -1.80 -4.88
C GLY A 13 25.38 -1.20 -5.78
N LEU A 14 24.18 -1.00 -5.22
CA LEU A 14 23.73 0.35 -4.88
C LEU A 14 22.53 0.25 -3.95
N CYS A 15 22.78 0.59 -2.68
CA CYS A 15 21.78 1.04 -1.74
C CYS A 15 21.13 2.31 -2.33
N GLY A 16 20.04 2.13 -3.06
CA GLY A 16 19.20 3.22 -3.55
C GLY A 16 18.12 3.53 -2.52
N CYS A 17 18.40 4.41 -1.57
CA CYS A 17 17.36 5.05 -0.77
C CYS A 17 16.56 6.02 -1.66
N SER A 18 15.59 5.51 -2.41
CA SER A 18 14.61 6.35 -3.13
C SER A 18 13.24 6.23 -2.47
N ALA A 19 13.16 6.66 -1.22
CA ALA A 19 11.91 6.74 -0.46
C ALA A 19 11.23 8.10 -0.72
N SER A 20 10.72 8.33 -1.93
CA SER A 20 9.64 9.27 -2.28
C SER A 20 9.48 9.37 -3.80
N GLY A 21 8.39 8.86 -4.36
CA GLY A 21 8.03 9.04 -5.78
C GLY A 21 8.21 7.82 -6.69
N GLU A 22 8.58 6.66 -6.13
CA GLU A 22 8.61 5.39 -6.86
C GLU A 22 7.22 5.08 -7.43
N LYS A 23 7.15 4.73 -8.73
CA LYS A 23 5.92 4.22 -9.35
C LYS A 23 5.82 2.72 -9.10
N PRO A 24 4.64 2.17 -8.75
CA PRO A 24 4.48 0.73 -8.57
C PRO A 24 4.82 -0.04 -9.85
N GLY A 25 5.65 -1.08 -9.72
CA GLY A 25 5.92 -2.05 -10.78
C GLY A 25 4.87 -3.16 -10.84
N ALA A 26 4.95 -4.02 -11.85
CA ALA A 26 3.99 -5.11 -12.06
C ALA A 26 3.83 -6.04 -10.83
N ALA A 27 4.93 -6.34 -10.15
CA ALA A 27 4.90 -7.16 -8.93
C ALA A 27 4.14 -6.47 -7.78
N ASP A 28 4.21 -5.15 -7.68
CA ASP A 28 3.46 -4.39 -6.67
C ASP A 28 1.96 -4.42 -6.96
N LEU A 29 1.58 -4.28 -8.24
CA LEU A 29 0.20 -4.40 -8.69
C LEU A 29 -0.38 -5.78 -8.37
N GLN A 30 0.37 -6.84 -8.68
CA GLN A 30 -0.04 -8.21 -8.41
C GLN A 30 -0.22 -8.44 -6.90
N ARG A 31 0.70 -7.94 -6.06
CA ARG A 31 0.55 -8.06 -4.60
C ARG A 31 -0.67 -7.32 -4.08
N ALA A 32 -0.91 -6.09 -4.55
CA ALA A 32 -2.08 -5.31 -4.13
C ALA A 32 -3.42 -5.96 -4.50
N GLN A 33 -3.49 -6.59 -5.68
CA GLN A 33 -4.66 -7.33 -6.15
C GLN A 33 -4.92 -8.61 -5.35
N ALA A 34 -3.86 -9.28 -4.91
CA ALA A 34 -3.96 -10.51 -4.12
C ALA A 34 -4.13 -10.26 -2.60
N ALA A 35 -3.79 -9.08 -2.10
CA ALA A 35 -3.78 -8.78 -0.67
C ALA A 35 -5.18 -8.84 -0.07
N ARG A 36 -5.34 -9.51 1.07
CA ARG A 36 -6.55 -9.49 1.91
C ARG A 36 -6.16 -9.46 3.40
N PRO A 37 -6.96 -8.82 4.26
CA PRO A 37 -6.90 -9.06 5.71
C PRO A 37 -7.09 -10.55 6.05
N SER A 38 -6.49 -11.05 7.14
CA SER A 38 -6.77 -12.43 7.59
C SER A 38 -8.15 -12.54 8.24
N ASP A 39 -8.62 -11.47 8.89
CA ASP A 39 -9.97 -11.42 9.46
C ASP A 39 -11.02 -11.48 8.33
N PRO A 40 -11.92 -12.48 8.30
CA PRO A 40 -12.86 -12.64 7.20
C PRO A 40 -13.85 -11.48 7.04
N GLN A 41 -14.31 -10.87 8.15
CA GLN A 41 -15.24 -9.74 8.07
C GLN A 41 -14.54 -8.49 7.52
N LEU A 42 -13.30 -8.26 7.93
CA LEU A 42 -12.48 -7.17 7.42
C LEU A 42 -12.11 -7.41 5.95
N ALA A 43 -11.87 -8.66 5.55
CA ALA A 43 -11.61 -9.02 4.16
C ALA A 43 -12.82 -8.74 3.26
N GLU A 44 -14.02 -9.12 3.69
CA GLU A 44 -15.25 -8.84 2.95
C GLU A 44 -15.47 -7.32 2.78
N ARG A 45 -15.25 -6.54 3.86
CA ARG A 45 -15.31 -5.07 3.83
C ARG A 45 -14.29 -4.46 2.87
N TYR A 46 -13.05 -4.95 2.91
CA TYR A 46 -11.99 -4.50 2.02
C TYR A 46 -12.36 -4.77 0.56
N GLU A 47 -12.80 -6.00 0.24
CA GLU A 47 -13.17 -6.43 -1.11
C GLU A 47 -14.31 -5.63 -1.71
N ARG A 48 -15.41 -5.45 -0.97
CA ARG A 48 -16.62 -4.80 -1.50
C ARG A 48 -16.52 -3.28 -1.58
N SER A 49 -15.58 -2.66 -0.87
CA SER A 49 -15.50 -1.21 -0.72
C SER A 49 -14.13 -0.66 -1.14
N CYS A 50 -13.07 -0.92 -0.36
CA CYS A 50 -11.78 -0.26 -0.52
C CYS A 50 -11.00 -0.74 -1.76
N MET A 51 -11.12 -2.03 -2.09
CA MET A 51 -10.35 -2.69 -3.15
C MET A 51 -10.51 -2.07 -4.52
N ALA A 52 -11.73 -1.62 -4.83
CA ALA A 52 -12.10 -1.05 -6.12
C ALA A 52 -11.18 0.11 -6.54
N CYS A 53 -10.57 0.80 -5.56
CA CYS A 53 -9.58 1.84 -5.81
C CYS A 53 -8.18 1.44 -5.32
N HIS A 54 -8.07 0.90 -4.10
CA HIS A 54 -6.76 0.67 -3.48
C HIS A 54 -5.98 -0.55 -4.00
N ALA A 55 -6.57 -1.38 -4.87
CA ALA A 55 -5.86 -2.42 -5.62
C ALA A 55 -5.69 -2.09 -7.12
N VAL A 56 -6.13 -0.90 -7.56
CA VAL A 56 -6.20 -0.51 -8.96
C VAL A 56 -5.36 0.73 -9.21
N ALA A 57 -4.20 0.58 -9.87
CA ALA A 57 -3.28 1.69 -10.09
C ALA A 57 -3.88 2.84 -10.91
N ALA A 58 -4.79 2.56 -11.85
CA ALA A 58 -5.46 3.57 -12.65
C ALA A 58 -6.38 4.50 -11.83
N SER A 59 -6.75 4.13 -10.60
CA SER A 59 -7.60 4.97 -9.74
C SER A 59 -6.85 6.17 -9.15
N GLY A 60 -5.52 6.14 -9.11
CA GLY A 60 -4.69 7.14 -8.41
C GLY A 60 -4.74 7.05 -6.87
N ALA A 61 -5.49 6.11 -6.30
CA ALA A 61 -5.50 5.84 -4.87
C ALA A 61 -4.16 5.23 -4.41
N PRO A 62 -3.76 5.41 -3.12
CA PRO A 62 -2.56 4.76 -2.61
C PRO A 62 -2.74 3.24 -2.63
N LEU A 63 -1.97 2.59 -3.50
CA LEU A 63 -1.96 1.14 -3.69
C LEU A 63 -1.68 0.38 -2.37
N THR A 64 -2.53 -0.59 -2.05
CA THR A 64 -2.39 -1.48 -0.89
C THR A 64 -1.03 -2.15 -0.87
N GLY A 65 -0.32 -1.98 0.24
CA GLY A 65 0.98 -2.57 0.49
C GLY A 65 2.16 -1.97 -0.27
N PHE A 66 1.93 -0.88 -1.00
CA PHE A 66 3.01 -0.15 -1.64
C PHE A 66 3.51 0.99 -0.74
N THR A 67 4.48 0.67 0.11
CA THR A 67 5.05 1.58 1.13
C THR A 67 5.35 2.99 0.62
N PRO A 68 5.91 3.22 -0.59
CA PRO A 68 6.17 4.57 -1.08
C PRO A 68 4.92 5.46 -1.19
N HIS A 69 3.72 4.89 -1.42
CA HIS A 69 2.48 5.66 -1.40
C HIS A 69 2.02 6.04 0.02
N TRP A 70 2.34 5.21 1.01
CA TRP A 70 1.82 5.34 2.37
C TRP A 70 2.71 6.17 3.29
N GLN A 71 4.03 6.25 3.06
CA GLN A 71 4.97 6.95 3.96
C GLN A 71 4.54 8.37 4.33
N ARG A 72 4.29 9.25 3.35
CA ARG A 72 3.88 10.65 3.65
C ARG A 72 2.48 10.78 4.23
N ARG A 73 1.62 9.79 3.98
CA ARG A 73 0.25 9.74 4.51
C ARG A 73 0.30 9.36 6.00
N LEU A 74 1.03 8.30 6.32
CA LEU A 74 1.26 7.83 7.69
C LEU A 74 2.02 8.85 8.55
N ALA A 75 2.86 9.71 7.96
CA ALA A 75 3.52 10.80 8.68
C ALA A 75 2.54 11.81 9.32
N GLN A 76 1.28 11.87 8.86
CA GLN A 76 0.23 12.70 9.47
C GLN A 76 -0.43 12.02 10.69
N GLY A 77 -0.08 10.76 10.97
CA GLY A 77 -0.64 9.95 12.04
C GLY A 77 -1.89 9.16 11.63
N MET A 78 -2.09 8.01 12.29
CA MET A 78 -3.20 7.09 11.98
C MET A 78 -4.57 7.73 12.22
N ASP A 79 -4.70 8.58 13.24
CA ASP A 79 -5.99 9.25 13.52
C ASP A 79 -6.40 10.20 12.40
N GLN A 80 -5.42 10.88 11.77
CA GLN A 80 -5.71 11.73 10.61
C GLN A 80 -6.13 10.88 9.41
N MET A 81 -5.51 9.71 9.21
CA MET A 81 -5.91 8.80 8.14
C MET A 81 -7.33 8.27 8.34
N VAL A 82 -7.69 7.91 9.57
CA VAL A 82 -9.05 7.47 9.90
C VAL A 82 -10.06 8.60 9.72
N ARG A 83 -9.72 9.84 10.11
CA ARG A 83 -10.59 11.00 9.82
C ARG A 83 -10.85 11.17 8.32
N HIS A 84 -9.80 11.12 7.50
CA HIS A 84 -9.97 11.14 6.04
C HIS A 84 -10.80 9.97 5.51
N ALA A 85 -10.63 8.77 6.09
CA ALA A 85 -11.45 7.60 5.73
C ALA A 85 -12.92 7.80 6.09
N VAL A 86 -13.22 8.38 7.25
CA VAL A 86 -14.58 8.66 7.72
C VAL A 86 -15.24 9.75 6.86
N ASP A 87 -14.57 10.89 6.72
CA ASP A 87 -15.14 12.10 6.11
C ASP A 87 -15.08 12.07 4.57
N GLY A 88 -14.17 11.27 4.01
CA GLY A 88 -13.79 11.35 2.61
C GLY A 88 -12.72 12.42 2.35
N ILE A 89 -11.99 12.28 1.25
CA ILE A 89 -11.00 13.26 0.81
C ILE A 89 -10.77 13.15 -0.70
N ASN A 90 -10.81 14.28 -1.41
CA ASN A 90 -10.66 14.33 -2.87
C ASN A 90 -11.66 13.38 -3.56
N ALA A 91 -11.16 12.42 -4.35
CA ALA A 91 -11.96 11.41 -5.03
C ALA A 91 -12.34 10.22 -4.13
N MET A 92 -11.81 10.13 -2.90
CA MET A 92 -12.16 9.07 -1.96
C MET A 92 -13.46 9.46 -1.24
N PRO A 93 -14.56 8.70 -1.44
CA PRO A 93 -15.85 9.02 -0.82
C PRO A 93 -15.82 8.80 0.69
N ALA A 94 -16.77 9.42 1.39
CA ALA A 94 -16.96 9.21 2.83
C ALA A 94 -17.11 7.72 3.15
N ARG A 95 -16.42 7.27 4.19
CA ARG A 95 -16.29 5.86 4.61
C ARG A 95 -15.74 4.91 3.54
N GLY A 96 -15.16 5.42 2.46
CA GLY A 96 -14.60 4.61 1.37
C GLY A 96 -15.60 3.63 0.75
N GLN A 97 -16.88 4.01 0.63
CA GLN A 97 -18.00 3.15 0.21
C GLN A 97 -18.37 2.01 1.17
N CYS A 98 -17.83 2.00 2.40
CA CYS A 98 -18.23 1.05 3.44
C CYS A 98 -19.23 1.70 4.40
N ASN A 99 -20.52 1.67 4.03
CA ASN A 99 -21.58 2.34 4.79
C ASN A 99 -21.75 1.77 6.22
N ASP A 100 -21.42 0.49 6.41
CA ASP A 100 -21.50 -0.22 7.70
C ASP A 100 -20.18 -0.24 8.50
N CYS A 101 -19.07 0.29 7.97
CA CYS A 101 -17.78 0.28 8.67
C CYS A 101 -17.73 1.31 9.82
N SER A 102 -17.51 0.86 11.05
CA SER A 102 -17.17 1.73 12.18
C SER A 102 -15.82 2.45 11.97
N PRO A 103 -15.52 3.52 12.73
CA PRO A 103 -14.19 4.12 12.73
C PRO A 103 -13.06 3.13 13.05
N ASP A 104 -13.33 2.10 13.86
CA ASP A 104 -12.36 1.05 14.18
C ASP A 104 -12.14 0.10 13.00
N ASP A 105 -13.20 -0.21 12.24
CA ASP A 105 -13.08 -0.97 10.99
C ASP A 105 -12.23 -0.20 9.97
N LEU A 106 -12.50 1.10 9.81
CA LEU A 106 -11.72 1.97 8.92
C LEU A 106 -10.26 2.09 9.37
N ARG A 107 -9.99 2.09 10.67
CA ARG A 107 -8.63 2.03 11.22
C ARG A 107 -7.95 0.72 10.88
N ALA A 108 -8.63 -0.41 11.05
CA ALA A 108 -8.07 -1.72 10.73
C ALA A 108 -7.80 -1.87 9.22
N LEU A 109 -8.73 -1.43 8.37
CA LEU A 109 -8.57 -1.37 6.91
C LEU A 109 -7.41 -0.46 6.50
N THR A 110 -7.29 0.72 7.10
CA THR A 110 -6.19 1.65 6.82
C THR A 110 -4.84 1.05 7.19
N ARG A 111 -4.73 0.40 8.36
CA ARG A 111 -3.51 -0.30 8.77
C ARG A 111 -3.15 -1.40 7.77
N PHE A 112 -4.11 -2.25 7.44
CA PHE A 112 -3.93 -3.32 6.45
C PHE A 112 -3.41 -2.78 5.11
N MET A 113 -4.09 -1.76 4.55
CA MET A 113 -3.71 -1.18 3.26
C MET A 113 -2.32 -0.54 3.30
N SER A 114 -1.94 0.06 4.43
CA SER A 114 -0.65 0.74 4.57
C SER A 114 0.55 -0.17 4.83
N ALA A 115 0.32 -1.37 5.38
CA ALA A 115 1.37 -2.32 5.75
C ALA A 115 1.63 -3.39 4.67
N GLY A 116 0.62 -3.76 3.88
CA GLY A 116 0.83 -4.65 2.73
C GLY A 116 1.15 -6.10 3.03
N ALA A 117 0.55 -6.68 4.06
CA ALA A 117 0.43 -8.13 4.24
C ALA A 117 -0.55 -8.43 5.37
N ALA A 118 -1.17 -9.61 5.28
CA ALA A 118 -2.14 -10.16 6.20
C ALA A 118 -1.65 -10.07 7.66
N GLN A 119 -2.40 -9.34 8.49
CA GLN A 119 -2.54 -9.66 9.91
C GLN A 119 -3.79 -10.50 10.03
#